data_AF-A0A945FWS5-F1
#
_entry.id   AF-A0A945FWS5-F1
#
_cell.length_a   1.000
_cell.length_b   1.000
_cell.length_c   1.000
_cell.angle_alpha   90.00
_cell.angle_beta   90.00
_cell.angle_gamma   90.00
#
_symmetry.space_group_name_H-M   'P 1'
#
loop_
_entity.id
_entity.type
_entity.pdbx_description
1 polymer ?
#
loop_
_entity_poly.entity_id
_entity_poly.type
_entity_poly.pdbx_seq_one_letter_code
_entity_poly.pdbx_strand_id
1 'polypeptide(L)'
;MEVIIGDEYNFAIQAMLEPELEPPFYIWGRMCLWVSGIQFGDYNDKHCGLAQCTTHLNQVIEVVDQLSIRVFGDKDDQEIYSFLENAWLNPGHDDFGLESELLEFHKLRFDYGFAEVFDREPMSFLLKLPNDKLKLLFKTQNIEQLNSHIFDVKLFKNLVEKFDDWFNEQSILMDSKNA
;
A
#
# COMPACT_ATOMS: atom_id res chain seq x y z
N MET A 1 15.28 13.98 5.43
CA MET A 1 16.33 12.99 5.10
C MET A 1 15.63 11.86 4.38
N GLU A 2 16.17 11.43 3.24
CA GLU A 2 15.61 10.33 2.46
C GLU A 2 16.06 8.98 3.03
N VAL A 3 15.17 7.99 3.00
CA VAL A 3 15.43 6.60 3.37
C VAL A 3 14.84 5.66 2.32
N ILE A 4 15.53 4.55 2.08
CA ILE A 4 15.00 3.38 1.37
C ILE A 4 15.11 2.19 2.31
N ILE A 5 13.96 1.57 2.61
CA ILE A 5 13.83 0.43 3.51
C ILE A 5 13.41 -0.78 2.69
N GLY A 6 14.36 -1.68 2.43
CA GLY A 6 14.12 -2.92 1.66
C GLY A 6 15.05 -3.05 0.46
N ASP A 7 14.56 -3.76 -0.56
CA ASP A 7 15.24 -3.97 -1.85
C ASP A 7 14.28 -3.60 -2.98
N GLU A 8 14.64 -2.60 -3.78
CA GLU A 8 13.81 -2.05 -4.84
C GLU A 8 13.42 -3.11 -5.90
N TYR A 9 14.27 -4.11 -6.11
CA TYR A 9 14.01 -5.21 -7.05
C TYR A 9 13.13 -6.33 -6.47
N ASN A 10 12.77 -6.22 -5.19
CA ASN A 10 11.85 -7.11 -4.53
C ASN A 10 10.67 -6.32 -3.95
N PHE A 11 10.86 -5.73 -2.78
CA PHE A 11 9.93 -4.80 -2.17
C PHE A 11 10.71 -3.80 -1.31
N ALA A 12 10.45 -2.50 -1.49
CA ALA A 12 11.00 -1.47 -0.61
C ALA A 12 10.01 -0.33 -0.39
N ILE A 13 10.19 0.37 0.72
CA ILE A 13 9.52 1.64 1.02
C ILE A 13 10.57 2.74 0.89
N GLN A 14 10.36 3.70 0.00
CA GLN A 14 11.17 4.90 -0.08
C GLN A 14 10.38 6.06 0.51
N ALA A 15 11.00 6.80 1.43
CA ALA A 15 10.33 7.90 2.10
C ALA A 15 11.30 9.03 2.46
N MET A 16 10.74 10.21 2.68
CA MET A 16 11.50 11.40 3.06
C MET A 16 10.60 12.39 3.79
N LEU A 17 11.11 13.01 4.86
CA LEU A 17 10.55 14.26 5.36
C LEU A 17 10.95 15.43 4.47
N GLU A 18 10.00 16.30 4.15
CA GLU A 18 10.27 17.48 3.33
C GLU A 18 11.07 18.52 4.14
N PRO A 19 12.28 18.91 3.68
CA PRO A 19 13.19 19.74 4.45
C PRO A 19 12.72 21.20 4.58
N GLU A 20 11.83 21.64 3.69
CA GLU A 20 11.26 22.99 3.68
C GLU A 20 10.12 23.22 4.67
N LEU A 21 9.65 22.17 5.38
CA LEU A 21 8.50 22.28 6.26
C LEU A 21 8.90 22.69 7.70
N GLU A 22 8.22 23.70 8.22
CA GLU A 22 8.32 24.21 9.59
C GLU A 22 7.24 23.58 10.49
N PRO A 23 7.37 23.63 11.84
CA PRO A 23 6.32 23.12 12.72
C PRO A 23 4.98 23.79 12.44
N PRO A 24 3.84 23.09 12.55
CA PRO A 24 3.66 21.68 12.96
C PRO A 24 3.62 20.69 11.78
N PHE A 25 4.14 21.07 10.60
CA PHE A 25 3.90 20.38 9.32
C PHE A 25 4.83 19.19 9.07
N TYR A 26 5.48 18.63 10.08
CA TYR A 26 6.47 17.54 9.95
C TYR A 26 5.90 16.15 9.67
N ILE A 27 4.57 16.03 9.66
CA ILE A 27 3.87 14.80 9.27
C ILE A 27 3.89 14.57 7.75
N TRP A 28 4.31 15.60 7.01
CA TRP A 28 4.32 15.65 5.56
C TRP A 28 5.70 15.28 5.02
N GLY A 29 5.68 14.48 3.98
CA GLY A 29 6.86 13.93 3.37
C GLY A 29 6.65 13.61 1.91
N ARG A 30 7.43 12.66 1.45
CA ARG A 30 7.31 12.00 0.14
C ARG A 30 7.41 10.52 0.36
N MET A 31 6.68 9.74 -0.41
CA MET A 31 6.71 8.28 -0.30
C MET A 31 6.40 7.64 -1.65
N CYS A 32 7.05 6.52 -1.91
CA CYS A 32 6.60 5.54 -2.89
C CYS A 32 6.94 4.14 -2.40
N LEU A 33 6.33 3.16 -3.05
CA LEU A 33 6.70 1.75 -2.89
C LEU A 33 7.49 1.31 -4.13
N TRP A 34 8.53 0.51 -3.91
CA TRP A 34 9.21 -0.19 -5.00
C TRP A 34 8.78 -1.64 -5.00
N VAL A 35 8.39 -2.13 -6.17
CA VAL A 35 7.90 -3.50 -6.35
C VAL A 35 8.50 -4.04 -7.64
N SER A 36 9.42 -5.00 -7.53
CA SER A 36 10.11 -5.58 -8.70
C SER A 36 10.77 -4.53 -9.62
N GLY A 37 11.39 -3.50 -9.02
CA GLY A 37 12.04 -2.40 -9.74
C GLY A 37 11.08 -1.36 -10.33
N ILE A 38 9.77 -1.50 -10.09
CA ILE A 38 8.76 -0.54 -10.52
C ILE A 38 8.38 0.34 -9.33
N GLN A 39 8.42 1.65 -9.54
CA GLN A 39 7.91 2.63 -8.59
C GLN A 39 6.37 2.64 -8.64
N PHE A 40 5.75 2.45 -7.49
CA PHE A 40 4.31 2.53 -7.28
C PHE A 40 4.01 3.70 -6.35
N GLY A 41 3.17 4.64 -6.81
CA GLY A 41 2.99 5.95 -6.19
C GLY A 41 4.00 6.98 -6.70
N ASP A 42 3.69 8.26 -6.53
CA ASP A 42 4.54 9.36 -7.00
C ASP A 42 5.43 9.91 -5.89
N TYR A 43 6.71 9.51 -5.87
CA TYR A 43 7.68 10.04 -4.93
C TYR A 43 7.93 11.55 -5.08
N ASN A 44 7.64 12.13 -6.26
CA ASN A 44 7.82 13.58 -6.45
C ASN A 44 6.62 14.38 -5.93
N ASP A 45 5.52 13.71 -5.60
CA ASP A 45 4.38 14.38 -5.02
C ASP A 45 4.67 14.77 -3.57
N LYS A 46 4.59 16.08 -3.34
CA LYS A 46 4.93 16.70 -2.06
C LYS A 46 3.76 16.57 -1.10
N HIS A 47 4.02 16.78 0.18
CA HIS A 47 3.00 16.72 1.21
C HIS A 47 2.28 15.37 1.28
N CYS A 48 3.00 14.26 1.11
CA CYS A 48 2.50 12.94 1.46
C CYS A 48 2.27 12.84 2.97
N GLY A 49 1.08 12.50 3.42
CA GLY A 49 0.78 12.24 4.83
C GLY A 49 1.46 10.96 5.32
N LEU A 50 2.74 11.01 5.71
CA LEU A 50 3.50 9.82 6.12
C LEU A 50 2.91 9.12 7.35
N ALA A 51 2.28 9.88 8.26
CA ALA A 51 1.54 9.32 9.39
C ALA A 51 0.36 8.44 8.93
N GLN A 52 -0.35 8.88 7.89
CA GLN A 52 -1.46 8.11 7.30
C GLN A 52 -0.93 6.86 6.61
N CYS A 53 0.15 6.97 5.83
CA CYS A 53 0.77 5.81 5.19
C CYS A 53 1.26 4.77 6.21
N THR A 54 1.87 5.23 7.30
CA THR A 54 2.32 4.37 8.41
C THR A 54 1.13 3.66 9.07
N THR A 55 0.07 4.41 9.38
CA THR A 55 -1.17 3.85 9.95
C THR A 55 -1.78 2.78 9.04
N HIS A 56 -1.88 3.08 7.74
CA HIS A 56 -2.46 2.16 6.76
C HIS A 56 -1.64 0.88 6.61
N LEU A 57 -0.31 0.98 6.49
CA LEU A 57 0.57 -0.20 6.39
C LEU A 57 0.45 -1.10 7.64
N ASN A 58 0.35 -0.52 8.83
CA ASN A 58 0.10 -1.26 10.06
C ASN A 58 -1.27 -1.96 10.04
N GLN A 59 -2.33 -1.28 9.59
CA GLN A 59 -3.65 -1.90 9.42
C GLN A 59 -3.63 -3.08 8.44
N VAL A 60 -2.91 -2.95 7.32
CA VAL A 60 -2.73 -4.06 6.35
C VAL A 60 -2.06 -5.27 7.03
N ILE A 61 -1.09 -5.06 7.92
CA ILE A 61 -0.45 -6.13 8.68
C ILE A 61 -1.43 -6.82 9.63
N GLU A 62 -2.27 -6.06 10.33
CA GLU A 62 -3.25 -6.60 11.28
C GLU A 62 -4.25 -7.52 10.59
N VAL A 63 -4.62 -7.22 9.34
CA VAL A 63 -5.58 -8.00 8.56
C VAL A 63 -4.94 -8.96 7.55
N VAL A 64 -3.60 -9.09 7.52
CA VAL A 64 -2.89 -9.83 6.46
C VAL A 64 -3.35 -11.28 6.31
N ASP A 65 -3.71 -11.93 7.42
CA ASP A 65 -4.19 -13.32 7.43
C ASP A 65 -5.61 -13.45 6.85
N GLN A 66 -6.36 -12.35 6.81
CA GLN A 66 -7.71 -12.28 6.25
C GLN A 66 -7.71 -11.99 4.74
N LEU A 67 -6.57 -11.67 4.14
CA LEU A 67 -6.41 -11.39 2.70
C LEU A 67 -6.34 -12.65 1.84
N SER A 68 -6.43 -13.84 2.45
CA SER A 68 -6.45 -15.12 1.73
C SER A 68 -7.86 -15.42 1.24
N ILE A 69 -8.05 -15.48 -0.08
CA ILE A 69 -9.34 -15.80 -0.69
C ILE A 69 -9.20 -17.03 -1.60
N ARG A 70 -9.99 -18.07 -1.30
CA ARG A 70 -9.93 -19.37 -2.01
C ARG A 70 -10.54 -19.34 -3.41
N VAL A 71 -11.43 -18.39 -3.70
CA VAL A 71 -12.21 -18.32 -4.95
C VAL A 71 -11.36 -18.08 -6.20
N PHE A 72 -10.10 -17.67 -6.03
CA PHE A 72 -9.17 -17.36 -7.12
C PHE A 72 -8.26 -18.51 -7.53
N GLY A 73 -8.43 -19.72 -6.99
CA GLY A 73 -7.48 -20.84 -7.15
C GLY A 73 -7.08 -21.18 -8.59
N ASP A 74 -8.02 -21.08 -9.55
CA ASP A 74 -7.80 -21.42 -10.95
C ASP A 74 -7.71 -20.19 -11.89
N LYS A 75 -7.74 -18.98 -11.33
CA LYS A 75 -7.74 -17.73 -12.11
C LYS A 75 -6.33 -17.21 -12.33
N ASP A 76 -6.09 -16.62 -13.50
CA ASP A 76 -4.87 -15.86 -13.74
C ASP A 76 -4.92 -14.45 -13.11
N ASP A 77 -3.77 -13.77 -13.09
CA ASP A 77 -3.66 -12.45 -12.46
C ASP A 77 -4.57 -11.39 -13.12
N GLN A 78 -4.79 -11.49 -14.43
CA GLN A 78 -5.64 -10.56 -15.17
C GLN A 78 -7.12 -10.79 -14.84
N GLU A 79 -7.55 -12.04 -14.75
CA GLU A 79 -8.91 -12.42 -14.34
C GLU A 79 -9.19 -12.01 -12.89
N ILE A 80 -8.22 -12.21 -11.98
CA ILE A 80 -8.33 -11.79 -10.58
C ILE A 80 -8.45 -10.26 -10.51
N TYR A 81 -7.55 -9.54 -11.16
CA TYR A 81 -7.55 -8.08 -11.14
C TYR A 81 -8.87 -7.52 -11.69
N SER A 82 -9.32 -7.98 -12.86
CA SER A 82 -10.57 -7.50 -13.47
C SER A 82 -11.79 -7.84 -12.62
N PHE A 83 -11.81 -9.00 -11.94
CA PHE A 83 -12.87 -9.33 -11.00
C PHE A 83 -12.90 -8.36 -9.80
N LEU A 84 -11.74 -8.11 -9.18
CA LEU A 84 -11.62 -7.23 -8.00
C LEU A 84 -11.93 -5.77 -8.34
N GLU A 85 -11.46 -5.29 -9.49
CA GLU A 85 -11.78 -3.95 -10.00
C GLU A 85 -13.29 -3.80 -10.22
N ASN A 86 -13.94 -4.79 -10.84
CA ASN A 86 -15.40 -4.76 -11.00
C ASN A 86 -16.14 -4.86 -9.66
N ALA A 87 -15.67 -5.69 -8.73
CA ALA A 87 -16.27 -5.81 -7.40
C ALA A 87 -16.24 -4.47 -6.65
N TRP A 88 -15.19 -3.68 -6.83
CA TRP A 88 -15.07 -2.36 -6.22
C TRP A 88 -15.94 -1.29 -6.92
N LEU A 89 -15.95 -1.25 -8.25
CA LEU A 89 -16.67 -0.23 -9.02
C LEU A 89 -18.18 -0.48 -9.07
N ASN A 90 -18.57 -1.77 -9.11
CA ASN A 90 -19.94 -2.22 -9.22
C ASN A 90 -20.23 -3.25 -8.12
N PRO A 91 -20.19 -2.86 -6.83
CA PRO A 91 -20.40 -3.81 -5.74
C PRO A 91 -21.79 -4.45 -5.81
N GLY A 92 -22.72 -3.90 -6.58
CA GLY A 92 -24.10 -4.36 -6.60
C GLY A 92 -24.81 -3.88 -5.35
N HIS A 93 -25.98 -3.29 -5.53
CA HIS A 93 -26.96 -3.21 -4.47
C HIS A 93 -27.99 -4.27 -4.82
N ASP A 94 -28.34 -5.16 -3.88
CA ASP A 94 -29.60 -5.84 -4.05
C ASP A 94 -30.74 -4.81 -3.89
N ASP A 95 -31.93 -5.10 -4.42
CA ASP A 95 -33.08 -4.19 -4.40
C ASP A 95 -33.54 -3.80 -2.96
N PHE A 96 -32.92 -4.39 -1.94
CA PHE A 96 -33.22 -4.19 -0.52
C PHE A 96 -32.10 -3.47 0.26
N GLY A 97 -31.01 -3.09 -0.41
CA GLY A 97 -29.88 -2.39 0.21
C GLY A 97 -29.07 -3.25 1.17
N LEU A 98 -29.12 -4.58 1.03
CA LEU A 98 -28.23 -5.48 1.77
C LEU A 98 -26.80 -5.39 1.20
N GLU A 99 -25.84 -5.57 2.10
CA GLU A 99 -24.42 -5.66 1.77
C GLU A 99 -24.20 -6.77 0.74
N SER A 100 -23.70 -6.38 -0.43
CA SER A 100 -23.35 -7.35 -1.47
C SER A 100 -22.23 -8.26 -1.01
N GLU A 101 -22.31 -9.53 -1.42
CA GLU A 101 -21.23 -10.50 -1.28
C GLU A 101 -19.89 -9.95 -1.81
N LEU A 102 -19.91 -8.99 -2.74
CA LEU A 102 -18.71 -8.37 -3.30
C LEU A 102 -17.93 -7.47 -2.32
N LEU A 103 -18.56 -6.99 -1.25
CA LEU A 103 -17.89 -6.17 -0.24
C LEU A 103 -16.78 -6.93 0.50
N GLU A 104 -16.85 -8.26 0.55
CA GLU A 104 -15.79 -9.05 1.17
C GLU A 104 -14.43 -8.87 0.46
N PHE A 105 -14.44 -8.50 -0.82
CA PHE A 105 -13.24 -8.30 -1.63
C PHE A 105 -12.61 -6.92 -1.43
N HIS A 106 -13.32 -5.97 -0.81
CA HIS A 106 -12.82 -4.61 -0.62
C HIS A 106 -11.57 -4.57 0.25
N LYS A 107 -11.46 -5.46 1.25
CA LYS A 107 -10.26 -5.58 2.08
C LYS A 107 -8.98 -5.91 1.30
N LEU A 108 -9.11 -6.41 0.07
CA LEU A 108 -7.96 -6.70 -0.78
C LEU A 108 -7.42 -5.46 -1.48
N ARG A 109 -8.16 -4.34 -1.53
CA ARG A 109 -7.70 -3.11 -2.15
C ARG A 109 -6.57 -2.50 -1.30
N PHE A 110 -5.38 -2.46 -1.89
CA PHE A 110 -4.15 -2.14 -1.17
C PHE A 110 -3.85 -0.65 -1.13
N ASP A 111 -4.08 0.07 -2.24
CA ASP A 111 -3.88 1.52 -2.37
C ASP A 111 -4.85 2.35 -1.52
N TYR A 112 -6.03 1.78 -1.23
CA TYR A 112 -7.11 2.51 -0.57
C TYR A 112 -6.83 2.66 0.92
N GLY A 113 -6.37 3.84 1.31
CA GLY A 113 -6.01 4.19 2.70
C GLY A 113 -4.65 4.85 2.82
N PHE A 114 -3.80 4.75 1.79
CA PHE A 114 -2.61 5.58 1.69
C PHE A 114 -2.97 7.08 1.50
N ALA A 115 -1.99 7.96 1.71
CA ALA A 115 -2.11 9.39 1.42
C ALA A 115 -2.24 9.66 -0.10
N GLU A 116 -2.39 10.93 -0.49
CA GLU A 116 -2.73 11.34 -1.87
C GLU A 116 -1.75 10.84 -2.95
N VAL A 117 -0.54 10.43 -2.57
CA VAL A 117 0.52 9.97 -3.51
C VAL A 117 0.17 8.70 -4.30
N PHE A 118 -0.89 7.99 -3.90
CA PHE A 118 -1.41 6.82 -4.63
C PHE A 118 -2.78 7.08 -5.29
N ASP A 119 -3.42 8.24 -5.09
CA ASP A 119 -4.76 8.55 -5.62
C ASP A 119 -4.83 8.52 -7.16
N ARG A 120 -3.68 8.77 -7.77
CA ARG A 120 -3.48 8.82 -9.21
C ARG A 120 -3.26 7.45 -9.82
N GLU A 121 -2.87 6.47 -9.03
CA GLU A 121 -2.59 5.14 -9.53
C GLU A 121 -3.89 4.37 -9.80
N PRO A 122 -3.90 3.47 -10.80
CA PRO A 122 -4.96 2.49 -10.90
C PRO A 122 -5.02 1.63 -9.64
N MET A 123 -6.16 0.95 -9.43
CA MET A 123 -6.35 0.09 -8.27
C MET A 123 -5.23 -0.94 -8.16
N SER A 124 -4.89 -1.28 -6.93
CA SER A 124 -3.94 -2.32 -6.58
C SER A 124 -4.56 -3.27 -5.56
N PHE A 125 -4.21 -4.53 -5.64
CA PHE A 125 -4.78 -5.56 -4.80
C PHE A 125 -3.71 -6.42 -4.17
N LEU A 126 -3.79 -6.62 -2.86
CA LEU A 126 -2.89 -7.46 -2.09
C LEU A 126 -3.61 -8.72 -1.66
N LEU A 127 -3.10 -9.87 -2.08
CA LEU A 127 -3.67 -11.18 -1.76
C LEU A 127 -2.68 -11.98 -0.93
N LYS A 128 -3.19 -12.69 0.10
CA LYS A 128 -2.39 -13.71 0.79
C LYS A 128 -2.50 -15.04 0.06
N LEU A 129 -1.36 -15.54 -0.41
CA LEU A 129 -1.21 -16.85 -1.01
C LEU A 129 -0.88 -17.91 0.07
N PRO A 130 -0.98 -19.21 -0.26
CA PRO A 130 -0.41 -20.27 0.57
C PRO A 130 1.08 -20.05 0.86
N ASN A 131 1.59 -20.70 1.91
CA ASN A 131 3.00 -20.65 2.34
C ASN A 131 3.49 -19.25 2.77
N ASP A 132 2.62 -18.45 3.37
CA ASP A 132 2.94 -17.10 3.90
C ASP A 132 3.59 -16.18 2.86
N LYS A 133 3.07 -16.23 1.63
CA LYS A 133 3.40 -15.32 0.55
C LYS A 133 2.28 -14.30 0.34
N LEU A 134 2.65 -13.11 -0.08
CA LEU A 134 1.76 -12.07 -0.57
C LEU A 134 1.95 -11.93 -2.08
N LYS A 135 0.85 -11.67 -2.78
CA LYS A 135 0.85 -11.26 -4.18
C LYS A 135 0.27 -9.86 -4.28
N LEU A 136 1.05 -8.92 -4.79
CA LEU A 136 0.57 -7.59 -5.14
C LEU A 136 0.27 -7.54 -6.63
N LEU A 137 -0.97 -7.26 -6.98
CA LEU A 137 -1.43 -6.97 -8.33
C LEU A 137 -1.55 -5.46 -8.47
N PHE A 138 -0.89 -4.86 -9.45
CA PHE A 138 -0.89 -3.40 -9.58
C PHE A 138 -0.62 -2.97 -11.01
N LYS A 139 -1.11 -1.77 -11.34
CA LYS A 139 -0.70 -1.00 -12.51
C LYS A 139 -0.12 0.31 -12.01
N THR A 140 0.56 1.02 -12.88
CA THR A 140 0.97 2.39 -12.61
C THR A 140 0.45 3.32 -13.70
N GLN A 141 0.39 4.62 -13.45
CA GLN A 141 0.02 5.59 -14.49
C GLN A 141 0.89 5.46 -15.76
N ASN A 142 2.15 5.06 -15.59
CA ASN A 142 3.12 4.95 -16.67
C ASN A 142 3.15 3.55 -17.32
N ILE A 143 2.48 2.56 -16.71
CA ILE A 143 2.49 1.16 -17.16
C ILE A 143 1.06 0.63 -17.17
N GLU A 144 0.46 0.59 -18.36
CA GLU A 144 -0.90 0.06 -18.55
C GLU A 144 -1.00 -1.45 -18.29
N GLN A 145 0.10 -2.17 -18.52
CA GLN A 145 0.15 -3.61 -18.30
C GLN A 145 0.04 -3.93 -16.81
N LEU A 146 -0.80 -4.91 -16.48
CA LEU A 146 -0.88 -5.45 -15.13
C LEU A 146 0.46 -6.07 -14.73
N ASN A 147 0.97 -5.64 -13.58
CA ASN A 147 2.13 -6.21 -12.92
C ASN A 147 1.69 -7.04 -11.72
N SER A 148 2.51 -8.04 -11.42
CA SER A 148 2.31 -8.97 -10.31
C SER A 148 3.65 -9.25 -9.67
N HIS A 149 3.72 -9.16 -8.36
CA HIS A 149 4.93 -9.51 -7.62
C HIS A 149 4.60 -10.32 -6.37
N ILE A 150 5.41 -11.33 -6.10
CA ILE A 150 5.23 -12.24 -4.98
C ILE A 150 6.39 -12.08 -3.99
N PHE A 151 6.06 -11.83 -2.73
CA PHE A 151 7.03 -11.64 -1.65
C PHE A 151 6.56 -12.30 -0.35
N ASP A 152 7.47 -12.45 0.62
CA ASP A 152 7.15 -13.07 1.91
C ASP A 152 6.33 -12.14 2.82
N VAL A 153 5.33 -12.68 3.51
CA VAL A 153 4.60 -11.96 4.58
C VAL A 153 5.59 -11.48 5.65
N LYS A 154 6.58 -12.31 5.99
CA LYS A 154 7.62 -11.95 6.98
C LYS A 154 8.47 -10.76 6.51
N LEU A 155 8.80 -10.70 5.21
CA LEU A 155 9.52 -9.57 4.64
C LEU A 155 8.67 -8.31 4.77
N PHE A 156 7.42 -8.36 4.33
CA PHE A 156 6.51 -7.22 4.39
C PHE A 156 6.36 -6.68 5.82
N LYS A 157 6.10 -7.56 6.80
CA LYS A 157 6.02 -7.19 8.23
C LYS A 157 7.27 -6.48 8.72
N ASN A 158 8.45 -7.01 8.40
CA ASN A 158 9.72 -6.40 8.81
C ASN A 158 9.96 -5.02 8.19
N LEU A 159 9.56 -4.82 6.93
CA LEU A 159 9.75 -3.53 6.26
C LEU A 159 8.82 -2.45 6.81
N VAL A 160 7.57 -2.80 7.11
CA VAL A 160 6.63 -1.88 7.76
C VAL A 160 7.08 -1.54 9.18
N GLU A 161 7.53 -2.53 9.98
CA GLU A 161 8.08 -2.29 11.32
C GLU A 161 9.26 -1.31 11.28
N LYS A 162 10.20 -1.50 10.35
CA LYS A 162 11.32 -0.56 10.16
C LYS A 162 10.88 0.83 9.71
N PHE A 163 9.82 0.91 8.91
CA PHE A 163 9.28 2.18 8.45
C PHE A 163 8.60 2.93 9.61
N ASP A 164 7.85 2.22 10.45
CA ASP A 164 7.26 2.74 11.68
C ASP A 164 8.33 3.26 12.65
N ASP A 165 9.37 2.46 12.90
CA ASP A 165 10.53 2.85 13.71
C ASP A 165 11.18 4.13 13.18
N TRP A 166 11.48 4.18 11.88
CA TRP A 166 12.06 5.36 11.24
C TRP A 166 11.15 6.58 11.39
N PHE A 167 9.86 6.45 11.14
CA PHE A 167 8.90 7.56 11.23
C PHE A 167 8.79 8.10 12.66
N ASN A 168 8.77 7.20 13.66
CA ASN A 168 8.78 7.55 15.08
C ASN A 168 10.06 8.27 15.48
N GLU A 169 11.23 7.78 15.05
CA GLU A 169 12.52 8.45 15.28
C GLU A 169 12.55 9.86 14.69
N GLN A 170 12.04 10.02 13.47
CA GLN A 170 11.94 11.34 12.83
C GLN A 170 11.02 12.28 13.63
N SER A 171 9.88 11.78 14.10
CA SER A 171 8.92 12.56 14.89
C SER A 171 9.55 13.07 16.21
N ILE A 172 10.24 12.19 16.95
CA ILE A 172 10.95 12.56 18.19
C ILE A 172 12.04 13.59 17.94
N LEU A 173 12.84 13.40 16.88
CA LEU A 173 13.90 14.33 16.51
C LEU A 173 13.34 15.73 16.20
N MET A 174 12.16 15.82 15.57
CA MET A 174 11.54 17.11 15.29
C MET A 174 10.98 17.76 16.54
N ASP A 175 10.32 17.02 17.44
CA ASP A 175 9.85 17.56 18.72
C ASP A 175 10.99 18.12 19.56
N SER A 176 12.14 17.44 19.59
CA SER A 176 13.33 17.88 20.34
C SER A 176 13.97 19.16 19.80
N LYS A 177 13.79 19.48 18.51
CA LYS A 177 14.29 20.74 17.91
C LYS A 177 13.39 21.94 18.22
N ASN A 178 12.16 21.69 18.69
CA ASN A 178 11.16 22.71 18.95
C ASN A 178 10.94 22.98 20.45
N ALA A 179 11.62 22.23 21.32
CA ALA A 179 11.66 22.42 22.77
C ALA A 179 12.82 23.36 23.18
#